data_AF-A0A940M6R4-F1
#
_entry.id   AF-A0A940M6R4-F1
#
_cell.length_a   1.000
_cell.length_b   1.000
_cell.length_c   1.000
_cell.angle_alpha   90.00
_cell.angle_beta   90.00
_cell.angle_gamma   90.00
#
_symmetry.space_group_name_H-M   'P 1'
#
loop_
_entity.id
_entity.type
_entity.pdbx_description
1 polymer ?
#
loop_
_entity_poly.entity_id
_entity_poly.type
_entity_poly.pdbx_seq_one_letter_code
_entity_poly.pdbx_strand_id
1 'polypeptide(L)'
;MDSLFAAARQCLDTADPAEKAGLARRHAAAFAHGELHIPDDAPPPEPIRMPGRPPRPRLVHPRELPRRGLGSDEGRAAFLHAIAHIELNAIDLAWDAVYRFRGLPADFYRDWVQVADDEARHFVMLRERLREFGRDYGDF
;
A
#
# COMPACT_ATOMS: atom_id res chain seq x y z
N MET A 1 22.30 10.37 -1.72
CA MET A 1 21.70 9.02 -1.74
C MET A 1 20.50 9.09 -0.83
N ASP A 2 19.33 8.77 -1.37
CA ASP A 2 18.11 8.78 -0.57
C ASP A 2 18.09 7.55 0.33
N SER A 3 17.54 7.70 1.54
CA SER A 3 17.45 6.59 2.49
C SER A 3 16.18 5.79 2.26
N LEU A 4 16.24 4.49 2.53
CA LEU A 4 15.07 3.62 2.49
C LEU A 4 13.98 4.11 3.46
N PHE A 5 14.37 4.70 4.59
CA PHE A 5 13.44 5.26 5.57
C PHE A 5 12.73 6.52 5.05
N ALA A 6 13.42 7.39 4.30
CA ALA A 6 12.78 8.53 3.65
C ALA A 6 11.79 8.07 2.57
N ALA A 7 12.18 7.07 1.77
CA ALA A 7 11.30 6.45 0.77
C ALA A 7 10.04 5.83 1.41
N ALA A 8 10.21 5.09 2.51
CA ALA A 8 9.11 4.51 3.27
C ALA A 8 8.15 5.60 3.81
N ARG A 9 8.70 6.69 4.35
CA ARG A 9 7.88 7.83 4.82
C ARG A 9 7.07 8.45 3.68
N GLN A 10 7.68 8.61 2.51
CA GLN A 10 7.00 9.16 1.34
C GLN A 10 5.82 8.28 0.90
N CYS A 11 5.98 6.96 0.88
CA CYS A 11 4.88 6.01 0.61
C CYS A 11 3.76 6.17 1.64
N LEU A 12 4.10 6.23 2.92
CA LEU A 12 3.15 6.37 4.01
C LEU A 12 2.40 7.69 3.98
N ASP A 13 3.03 8.79 3.58
CA ASP A 13 2.40 10.11 3.53
C ASP A 13 1.52 10.30 2.26
N THR A 14 1.71 9.46 1.24
CA THR A 14 0.94 9.53 -0.02
C THR A 14 -0.50 9.10 0.19
N ALA A 15 -1.47 9.94 -0.18
CA ALA A 15 -2.89 9.64 0.01
C ALA A 15 -3.57 9.06 -1.24
N ASP A 16 -3.12 9.40 -2.45
CA ASP A 16 -3.72 8.85 -3.67
C ASP A 16 -3.33 7.37 -3.85
N PRO A 17 -4.28 6.45 -4.08
CA PRO A 17 -3.98 5.03 -4.17
C PRO A 17 -3.12 4.64 -5.39
N ALA A 18 -3.31 5.28 -6.54
CA ALA A 18 -2.50 4.99 -7.72
C ALA A 18 -1.08 5.53 -7.54
N GLU A 19 -0.96 6.74 -7.01
CA GLU A 19 0.33 7.34 -6.68
C GLU A 19 1.07 6.50 -5.64
N LYS A 20 0.40 6.08 -4.56
CA LYS A 20 0.96 5.22 -3.50
C LYS A 20 1.49 3.90 -4.07
N ALA A 21 0.66 3.18 -4.82
CA ALA A 21 1.08 1.93 -5.46
C ALA A 21 2.25 2.17 -6.41
N GLY A 22 2.21 3.25 -7.21
CA GLY A 22 3.31 3.63 -8.09
C GLY A 22 4.61 3.94 -7.35
N LEU A 23 4.54 4.68 -6.23
CA LEU A 23 5.70 4.98 -5.38
C LEU A 23 6.28 3.70 -4.78
N ALA A 24 5.43 2.84 -4.21
CA ALA A 24 5.84 1.60 -3.59
C ALA A 24 6.70 0.76 -4.55
N ARG A 25 6.21 0.59 -5.79
CA ARG A 25 6.94 -0.16 -6.82
C ARG A 25 8.24 0.51 -7.25
N ARG A 26 8.25 1.84 -7.41
CA ARG A 26 9.47 2.58 -7.75
C ARG A 26 10.53 2.47 -6.66
N HIS A 27 10.14 2.64 -5.40
CA HIS A 27 11.05 2.54 -4.27
C HIS A 27 11.55 1.12 -4.06
N ALA A 28 10.72 0.11 -4.28
CA ALA A 28 11.16 -1.28 -4.26
C ALA A 28 12.20 -1.58 -5.35
N ALA A 29 11.98 -1.10 -6.58
CA ALA A 29 12.95 -1.24 -7.67
C ALA A 29 14.27 -0.50 -7.36
N ALA A 30 14.19 0.75 -6.89
CA ALA A 30 15.36 1.54 -6.50
C ALA A 30 16.16 0.86 -5.37
N PHE A 31 15.46 0.29 -4.38
CA PHE A 31 16.10 -0.48 -3.31
C PHE A 31 16.78 -1.74 -3.83
N ALA A 32 16.14 -2.48 -4.74
CA ALA A 32 16.72 -3.67 -5.38
C ALA A 32 17.98 -3.34 -6.20
N HIS A 33 18.06 -2.13 -6.77
CA HIS A 33 19.22 -1.62 -7.49
C HIS A 33 20.33 -1.06 -6.58
N GLY A 34 20.08 -0.97 -5.26
CA GLY A 34 21.02 -0.38 -4.31
C GLY A 34 21.06 1.15 -4.33
N GLU A 35 20.06 1.80 -4.94
CA GLU A 35 19.96 3.26 -5.02
C GLU A 35 19.43 3.86 -3.70
N LEU A 36 18.69 3.06 -2.92
CA LEU A 36 18.25 3.38 -1.56
C LEU A 36 19.09 2.61 -0.55
N HIS A 37 19.72 3.34 0.37
CA HIS A 37 20.54 2.74 1.42
C HIS A 37 19.77 2.63 2.74
N ILE A 38 20.19 1.70 3.61
CA ILE A 38 19.71 1.59 4.99
C ILE A 38 20.76 2.28 5.87
N PRO A 39 20.48 3.47 6.44
CA PRO A 39 21.44 4.16 7.29
C PRO A 39 21.59 3.47 8.66
N ASP A 40 22.83 3.24 9.08
CA ASP A 40 23.18 2.62 10.37
C ASP A 40 22.90 3.54 11.57
N ASP A 41 23.02 4.85 11.37
CA ASP A 41 22.88 5.91 12.38
C ASP A 41 21.56 6.69 12.24
N ALA A 42 20.56 6.06 11.64
CA ALA A 42 19.24 6.66 11.44
C ALA A 42 18.62 7.14 12.76
N PRO A 43 18.04 8.35 12.80
CA PRO A 43 17.33 8.81 13.99
C PRO A 43 16.12 7.90 14.28
N PRO A 44 15.65 7.88 15.53
CA PRO A 44 14.40 7.21 15.88
C PRO A 44 13.25 7.65 14.95
N PRO A 45 12.34 6.74 14.57
CA PRO A 45 11.21 7.11 13.72
C PRO A 45 10.34 8.17 14.40
N GLU A 46 9.93 9.18 13.65
CA GLU A 46 8.86 10.06 14.11
C GLU A 46 7.54 9.29 14.26
N PRO A 47 6.66 9.67 15.19
CA PRO A 47 5.37 8.99 15.35
C PRO A 47 4.52 9.00 14.08
N ILE A 48 4.22 7.83 13.54
CA ILE A 48 3.20 7.66 12.50
C ILE A 48 1.84 7.50 13.19
N ARG A 49 0.87 8.35 12.85
CA ARG A 49 -0.51 8.22 13.34
C ARG A 49 -1.38 7.43 12.38
N MET A 50 -1.56 7.93 11.16
CA MET A 50 -2.35 7.29 10.14
C MET A 50 -1.65 7.52 8.79
N PRO A 51 -1.45 6.49 7.97
CA PRO A 51 -0.94 6.70 6.62
C PRO A 51 -1.90 7.59 5.83
N GLY A 52 -1.36 8.25 4.81
CA GLY A 52 -2.07 9.02 3.82
C GLY A 52 -3.25 8.21 3.31
N ARG A 53 -4.45 8.73 3.57
CA ARG A 53 -5.70 8.04 3.28
C ARG A 53 -6.49 8.83 2.24
N PRO A 54 -6.94 8.19 1.17
CA PRO A 54 -7.82 8.85 0.20
C PRO A 54 -9.18 9.21 0.83
N PRO A 55 -9.89 10.21 0.28
CA PRO A 55 -11.23 10.57 0.74
C PRO A 55 -12.28 9.45 0.53
N ARG A 56 -11.98 8.46 -0.32
CA ARG A 56 -12.78 7.26 -0.55
C ARG A 56 -11.86 6.02 -0.56
N PRO A 57 -12.32 4.85 -0.05
CA PRO A 57 -13.67 4.56 0.45
C PRO A 57 -13.95 5.26 1.79
N ARG A 58 -15.21 5.63 2.00
CA ARG A 58 -15.66 6.25 3.25
C ARG A 58 -15.66 5.21 4.37
N LEU A 59 -15.23 5.62 5.56
CA LEU A 59 -15.37 4.78 6.74
C LEU A 59 -16.84 4.75 7.14
N VAL A 60 -17.45 3.57 7.11
CA VAL A 60 -18.87 3.35 7.43
C VAL A 60 -19.01 2.28 8.51
N HIS A 61 -20.17 2.22 9.15
CA HIS A 61 -20.43 1.15 10.12
C HIS A 61 -20.46 -0.22 9.41
N PRO A 62 -19.99 -1.33 10.02
CA PRO A 62 -19.98 -2.65 9.36
C PRO A 62 -21.32 -3.12 8.77
N ARG A 63 -22.44 -2.64 9.32
CA ARG A 63 -23.81 -2.92 8.82
C ARG A 63 -24.18 -2.18 7.54
N GLU A 64 -23.45 -1.12 7.22
CA GLU A 64 -23.64 -0.28 6.03
C GLU A 64 -22.74 -0.74 4.86
N LEU A 65 -21.88 -1.74 5.09
CA LEU A 65 -21.04 -2.29 4.03
C LEU A 65 -21.90 -2.94 2.93
N PRO A 66 -21.58 -2.71 1.64
CA PRO A 66 -22.24 -3.40 0.54
C PRO A 66 -22.12 -4.92 0.67
N ARG A 67 -23.19 -5.63 0.32
CA ARG A 67 -23.17 -7.10 0.32
C ARG A 67 -22.22 -7.59 -0.78
N ARG A 68 -21.23 -8.38 -0.37
CA ARG A 68 -20.25 -8.99 -1.27
C ARG A 68 -20.76 -10.36 -1.70
N GLY A 69 -20.65 -10.73 -2.97
CA GLY A 69 -21.07 -12.04 -3.45
C GLY A 69 -20.70 -12.30 -4.91
N LEU A 70 -20.46 -13.56 -5.28
CA LEU A 70 -19.99 -13.91 -6.63
C LEU A 70 -21.12 -14.14 -7.65
N GLY A 71 -22.38 -13.97 -7.23
CA GLY A 71 -23.58 -14.30 -8.01
C GLY A 71 -24.06 -13.23 -8.99
N SER A 72 -23.56 -11.99 -8.89
CA SER A 72 -23.86 -10.89 -9.81
C SER A 72 -22.61 -10.07 -10.11
N ASP A 73 -22.62 -9.31 -11.21
CA ASP A 73 -21.49 -8.44 -11.58
C ASP A 73 -21.25 -7.34 -10.54
N GLU A 74 -22.32 -6.78 -9.96
CA GLU A 74 -22.22 -5.82 -8.86
C GLU A 74 -21.58 -6.43 -7.61
N GLY A 75 -22.00 -7.64 -7.23
CA GLY A 75 -21.43 -8.34 -6.08
C GLY A 75 -19.96 -8.70 -6.28
N ARG A 76 -19.58 -9.07 -7.52
CA ARG A 76 -18.18 -9.34 -7.91
C ARG A 76 -17.34 -8.08 -7.87
N ALA A 77 -17.86 -6.95 -8.36
CA ALA A 77 -17.19 -5.67 -8.28
C ALA A 77 -16.98 -5.22 -6.82
N ALA A 78 -17.99 -5.36 -5.96
CA ALA A 78 -17.86 -5.08 -4.52
C ALA A 78 -16.82 -6.00 -3.84
N PHE A 79 -16.73 -7.26 -4.26
CA PHE A 79 -15.74 -8.21 -3.77
C PHE A 79 -14.32 -7.82 -4.19
N LEU A 80 -14.11 -7.52 -5.48
CA LEU A 80 -12.82 -7.05 -6.00
C LEU A 80 -12.38 -5.75 -5.32
N HIS A 81 -13.30 -4.80 -5.13
CA HIS A 81 -13.02 -3.57 -4.39
C HIS A 81 -12.55 -3.85 -2.96
N ALA A 82 -13.18 -4.79 -2.26
CA ALA A 82 -12.80 -5.15 -0.91
C ALA A 82 -11.38 -5.74 -0.84
N ILE A 83 -11.00 -6.59 -1.81
CA ILE A 83 -9.63 -7.14 -1.88
C ILE A 83 -8.65 -6.01 -2.22
N ALA A 84 -8.95 -5.15 -3.19
CA ALA A 84 -8.11 -4.00 -3.50
C ALA A 84 -7.89 -3.09 -2.28
N HIS A 85 -8.90 -2.91 -1.42
CA HIS A 85 -8.73 -2.17 -0.17
C HIS A 85 -7.80 -2.87 0.83
N ILE A 86 -7.83 -4.21 0.89
CA ILE A 86 -6.90 -4.99 1.71
C ILE A 86 -5.46 -4.81 1.19
N GLU A 87 -5.24 -4.91 -0.12
CA GLU A 87 -3.90 -4.74 -0.69
C GLU A 87 -3.34 -3.34 -0.46
N LEU A 88 -4.16 -2.29 -0.62
CA LEU A 88 -3.72 -0.93 -0.34
C LEU A 88 -3.28 -0.74 1.12
N ASN A 89 -4.01 -1.33 2.06
CA ASN A 89 -3.63 -1.30 3.47
C ASN A 89 -2.36 -2.14 3.72
N ALA A 90 -2.15 -3.23 2.99
CA ALA A 90 -0.96 -4.07 3.11
C ALA A 90 0.30 -3.33 2.63
N ILE A 91 0.22 -2.50 1.58
CA ILE A 91 1.29 -1.58 1.17
C ILE A 91 1.67 -0.65 2.34
N ASP A 92 0.67 -0.07 3.01
CA ASP A 92 0.91 0.81 4.17
C ASP A 92 1.57 0.08 5.33
N LEU A 93 1.12 -1.13 5.65
CA LEU A 93 1.71 -1.94 6.71
C LEU A 93 3.17 -2.33 6.41
N ALA A 94 3.46 -2.69 5.16
CA ALA A 94 4.80 -3.04 4.74
C ALA A 94 5.76 -1.85 4.85
N TRP A 95 5.36 -0.67 4.37
CA TRP A 95 6.17 0.53 4.51
C TRP A 95 6.23 1.06 5.96
N ASP A 96 5.20 0.83 6.78
CA ASP A 96 5.27 1.10 8.23
C ASP A 96 6.31 0.21 8.90
N ALA A 97 6.40 -1.08 8.55
CA ALA A 97 7.44 -1.95 9.09
C ALA A 97 8.85 -1.46 8.72
N VAL A 98 9.07 -1.10 7.45
CA VAL A 98 10.35 -0.52 6.99
C VAL A 98 10.64 0.80 7.71
N TYR A 99 9.64 1.67 7.87
CA TYR A 99 9.82 2.96 8.52
C TYR A 99 9.88 2.88 10.05
N ARG A 100 9.29 1.90 10.72
CA ARG A 100 9.20 1.91 12.19
C ARG A 100 10.41 1.25 12.82
N PHE A 101 10.88 0.15 12.25
CA PHE A 101 11.92 -0.64 12.88
C PHE A 101 13.30 -0.22 12.37
N ARG A 102 14.16 0.25 13.30
CA ARG A 102 15.54 0.71 13.03
C ARG A 102 16.54 -0.34 13.49
N GLY A 103 17.70 -0.39 12.83
CA GLY A 103 18.84 -1.23 13.23
C GLY A 103 18.60 -2.73 13.08
N LEU A 104 17.62 -3.16 12.28
CA LEU A 104 17.41 -4.57 11.97
C LEU A 104 18.33 -5.03 10.82
N PRO A 105 18.51 -6.35 10.62
CA PRO A 105 19.30 -6.86 9.50
C PRO A 105 18.74 -6.41 8.14
N ALA A 106 19.60 -6.29 7.14
CA ALA A 106 19.20 -5.87 5.78
C ALA A 106 18.07 -6.73 5.18
N ASP A 107 18.05 -8.02 5.51
CA ASP A 107 17.04 -8.96 5.00
C ASP A 107 15.64 -8.68 5.56
N PHE A 108 15.52 -8.16 6.79
CA PHE A 108 14.22 -7.71 7.32
C PHE A 108 13.62 -6.63 6.41
N TYR A 109 14.43 -5.65 6.02
CA TYR A 109 13.98 -4.57 5.14
C TYR A 109 13.68 -5.08 3.73
N ARG A 110 14.51 -6.00 3.21
CA ARG A 110 14.30 -6.62 1.91
C ARG A 110 12.96 -7.35 1.83
N ASP A 111 12.64 -8.16 2.83
CA ASP A 111 11.40 -8.92 2.87
C ASP A 111 10.17 -7.98 2.87
N TRP A 112 10.18 -6.94 3.71
CA TRP A 112 9.07 -5.98 3.75
C TRP A 112 8.96 -5.12 2.49
N VAL A 113 10.08 -4.72 1.88
CA VAL A 113 10.05 -4.02 0.59
C VAL A 113 9.49 -4.93 -0.52
N GLN A 114 9.80 -6.23 -0.49
CA GLN A 114 9.24 -7.20 -1.43
C GLN A 114 7.73 -7.33 -1.24
N VAL A 115 7.25 -7.46 0.00
CA VAL A 115 5.80 -7.46 0.30
C VAL A 115 5.16 -6.18 -0.26
N ALA A 116 5.77 -5.01 -0.03
CA ALA A 116 5.22 -3.75 -0.54
C ALA A 116 5.08 -3.70 -2.08
N ASP A 117 6.04 -4.24 -2.84
CA ASP A 117 5.94 -4.34 -4.30
C ASP A 117 4.87 -5.35 -4.74
N ASP A 118 4.80 -6.49 -4.09
CA ASP A 118 3.81 -7.54 -4.38
C ASP A 118 2.39 -7.02 -4.18
N GLU A 119 2.10 -6.39 -3.05
CA GLU A 119 0.75 -5.86 -2.78
C GLU A 119 0.41 -4.64 -3.64
N ALA A 120 1.41 -3.82 -4.00
CA ALA A 120 1.21 -2.75 -4.99
C ALA A 120 0.86 -3.31 -6.38
N ARG A 121 1.50 -4.39 -6.80
CA ARG A 121 1.17 -5.10 -8.05
C ARG A 121 -0.24 -5.70 -7.97
N HIS A 122 -0.59 -6.37 -6.88
CA HIS A 122 -1.93 -6.94 -6.68
C HIS A 122 -3.02 -5.86 -6.71
N PHE A 123 -2.80 -4.74 -6.01
CA PHE A 123 -3.71 -3.60 -6.02
C PHE A 123 -3.98 -3.08 -7.45
N VAL A 124 -2.91 -2.89 -8.24
CA VAL A 124 -3.04 -2.40 -9.63
C VAL A 124 -3.85 -3.38 -10.47
N MET A 125 -3.54 -4.67 -10.41
CA MET A 125 -4.27 -5.70 -11.17
C MET A 125 -5.75 -5.78 -10.76
N LEU A 126 -6.06 -5.71 -9.48
CA LEU A 126 -7.42 -5.73 -8.97
C LEU A 126 -8.20 -4.48 -9.37
N ARG A 127 -7.57 -3.30 -9.33
CA ARG A 127 -8.17 -2.03 -9.76
C ARG A 127 -8.44 -2.02 -11.26
N GLU A 128 -7.53 -2.53 -12.08
CA GLU A 128 -7.74 -2.72 -13.52
C GLU A 128 -8.92 -3.65 -13.79
N ARG A 129 -8.97 -4.80 -13.11
CA ARG A 129 -10.10 -5.72 -13.23
C ARG A 129 -11.41 -5.10 -12.76
N LEU A 130 -11.40 -4.28 -11.71
CA LEU A 130 -12.59 -3.55 -11.24
C LEU A 130 -13.11 -2.56 -12.28
N ARG A 131 -12.21 -1.90 -13.02
CA ARG A 131 -12.55 -0.97 -14.11
C ARG A 131 -13.23 -1.66 -15.29
N GLU A 132 -12.94 -2.93 -15.53
CA GLU A 132 -13.66 -3.73 -16.54
C GLU A 132 -15.14 -3.96 -16.15
N PHE A 133 -15.49 -3.86 -14.87
CA PHE A 133 -16.89 -3.84 -14.39
C PHE A 133 -17.51 -2.42 -14.39
N GLY A 134 -16.81 -1.41 -14.94
CA GLY A 134 -17.28 -0.02 -14.98
C GLY A 134 -17.25 0.68 -13.62
N ARG A 135 -16.42 0.21 -12.68
CA ARG A 135 -16.24 0.76 -11.32
C ARG A 135 -14.78 1.11 -11.07
N ASP A 136 -14.50 1.96 -10.09
CA ASP A 136 -13.13 2.21 -9.62
C ASP A 136 -13.01 2.01 -8.09
N TYR A 137 -11.77 1.99 -7.62
CA TYR A 137 -11.46 1.98 -6.20
C TYR A 137 -12.07 3.22 -5.51
N GLY A 138 -12.82 2.99 -4.44
CA GLY A 138 -13.54 4.02 -3.68
C GLY A 138 -15.02 4.18 -4.04
N ASP A 139 -15.56 3.43 -5.01
CA ASP A 139 -16.97 3.52 -5.42
C ASP A 139 -17.96 2.78 -4.51
N PHE A 140 -17.47 1.99 -3.54
CA PHE A 140 -18.24 1.15 -2.63
C PHE A 140 -18.16 1.61 -1.17
#